data_AF-A0A973SZA0-F1
#
_entry.id   AF-A0A973SZA0-F1
#
_cell.length_a   1.000
_cell.length_b   1.000
_cell.length_c   1.000
_cell.angle_alpha   90.00
_cell.angle_beta   90.00
_cell.angle_gamma   90.00
#
_symmetry.space_group_name_H-M   'P 1'
#
loop_
_entity.id
_entity.type
_entity.pdbx_description
1 polymer ?
#
loop_
_entity_poly.entity_id
_entity_poly.type
_entity_poly.pdbx_seq_one_letter_code
_entity_poly.pdbx_strand_id
1 'polypeptide(L)'
;TDYDDPDSEVVGAEFVGTSISSNGDQDQAAFHAEWDRRMPDNPHWKLIDAHRGYHLFDIDRDGIDAQVRVVDTVRRPTAAPSTLARLRVESGEPGVRLV
;
A
#
# COMPACT_ATOMS: atom_id res chain seq x y z
N THR A 1 -22.93 3.67 -7.76
CA THR A 1 -21.95 3.79 -6.66
C THR A 1 -21.95 5.21 -6.17
N ASP A 2 -22.10 5.37 -4.88
CA ASP A 2 -21.97 6.64 -4.16
C ASP A 2 -20.65 6.59 -3.35
N TYR A 3 -19.88 7.68 -3.32
CA TYR A 3 -18.64 7.75 -2.55
C TYR A 3 -18.90 8.05 -1.08
N ASP A 4 -19.98 8.78 -0.78
CA ASP A 4 -20.33 9.20 0.58
C ASP A 4 -21.09 8.11 1.36
N ASP A 5 -21.46 7.00 0.69
CA ASP A 5 -22.10 5.83 1.30
C ASP A 5 -21.06 4.71 1.56
N PRO A 6 -20.74 4.39 2.82
CA PRO A 6 -19.77 3.35 3.16
C PRO A 6 -20.20 1.93 2.77
N ASP A 7 -21.49 1.70 2.51
CA ASP A 7 -22.05 0.41 2.07
C ASP A 7 -22.16 0.31 0.54
N SER A 8 -21.71 1.34 -0.19
CA SER A 8 -21.67 1.37 -1.64
C SER A 8 -20.76 0.28 -2.21
N GLU A 9 -21.10 -0.20 -3.41
CA GLU A 9 -20.35 -1.24 -4.09
C GLU A 9 -18.89 -0.81 -4.36
N VAL A 10 -17.95 -1.72 -4.11
CA VAL A 10 -16.55 -1.53 -4.51
C VAL A 10 -16.46 -1.59 -6.03
N VAL A 11 -15.86 -0.57 -6.64
CA VAL A 11 -15.69 -0.49 -8.11
C VAL A 11 -14.24 -0.59 -8.58
N GLY A 12 -13.30 -0.60 -7.64
CA GLY A 12 -11.88 -0.64 -7.96
C GLY A 12 -11.00 -0.69 -6.72
N ALA A 13 -9.70 -0.54 -6.94
CA ALA A 13 -8.69 -0.47 -5.91
C ALA A 13 -7.74 0.69 -6.17
N GLU A 14 -7.22 1.28 -5.10
CA GLU A 14 -6.18 2.30 -5.14
C GLU A 14 -4.89 1.75 -4.55
N PHE A 15 -3.76 2.02 -5.22
CA PHE A 15 -2.42 1.71 -4.73
C PHE A 15 -1.65 3.02 -4.53
N VAL A 16 -1.59 3.51 -3.30
CA VAL A 16 -0.87 4.73 -2.98
C VAL A 16 0.62 4.43 -2.83
N GLY A 17 1.41 4.85 -3.81
CA GLY A 17 2.87 4.72 -3.77
C GLY A 17 3.50 5.59 -2.67
N THR A 18 4.44 5.02 -1.93
CA THR A 18 5.36 5.84 -1.12
C THR A 18 6.29 6.65 -2.02
N SER A 19 7.00 7.60 -1.42
CA SER A 19 8.06 8.34 -2.10
C SER A 19 9.33 7.51 -2.26
N ILE A 20 10.13 7.82 -3.30
CA ILE A 20 11.45 7.21 -3.50
C ILE A 20 12.42 7.58 -2.36
N SER A 21 12.45 8.86 -1.95
CA SER A 21 13.40 9.33 -0.93
C SER A 21 12.92 10.55 -0.12
N SER A 22 11.79 11.16 -0.46
CA SER A 22 11.29 12.36 0.22
C SER A 22 11.12 12.11 1.72
N ASN A 23 11.48 13.10 2.54
CA ASN A 23 11.50 13.02 4.01
C ASN A 23 12.43 11.95 4.61
N GLY A 24 13.21 11.22 3.80
CA GLY A 24 14.20 10.24 4.27
C GLY A 24 13.60 9.06 5.05
N ASP A 25 14.44 8.43 5.87
CA ASP A 25 14.06 7.35 6.77
C ASP A 25 13.00 7.83 7.78
N GLN A 26 11.86 7.16 7.83
CA GLN A 26 10.75 7.52 8.73
C GLN A 26 10.82 6.75 10.06
N ASP A 27 10.27 7.35 11.10
CA ASP A 27 9.99 6.66 12.36
C ASP A 27 8.69 5.85 12.22
N GLN A 28 8.84 4.53 12.05
CA GLN A 28 7.71 3.62 11.88
C GLN A 28 6.86 3.53 13.16
N ALA A 29 7.46 3.62 14.34
CA ALA A 29 6.72 3.52 15.60
C ALA A 29 5.83 4.75 15.79
N ALA A 30 6.36 5.95 15.49
CA ALA A 30 5.58 7.18 15.50
C ALA A 30 4.46 7.15 14.44
N PHE A 31 4.75 6.66 13.23
CA PHE A 31 3.76 6.51 12.16
C PHE A 31 2.60 5.61 12.61
N HIS A 32 2.88 4.40 13.09
CA HIS A 32 1.82 3.47 13.53
C HIS A 32 1.03 3.99 14.72
N ALA A 33 1.69 4.64 15.69
CA ALA A 33 1.00 5.28 16.81
C ALA A 33 -0.01 6.33 16.34
N GLU A 34 0.27 7.03 15.25
CA GLU A 34 -0.63 8.01 14.67
C GLU A 34 -1.72 7.35 13.79
N TRP A 35 -1.34 6.53 12.82
CA TRP A 35 -2.24 6.10 11.74
C TRP A 35 -3.09 4.88 12.09
N ASP A 36 -2.60 3.94 12.90
CA ASP A 36 -3.36 2.73 13.25
C ASP A 36 -4.67 3.07 13.96
N ARG A 37 -4.71 4.18 14.72
CA ARG A 37 -5.90 4.68 15.41
C ARG A 37 -7.01 5.13 14.47
N ARG A 38 -6.68 5.44 13.22
CA ARG A 38 -7.64 5.87 12.17
C ARG A 38 -8.13 4.71 11.33
N MET A 39 -7.49 3.54 11.39
CA MET A 39 -7.91 2.37 10.60
C MET A 39 -9.36 1.91 10.86
N PRO A 40 -9.90 1.97 12.10
CA PRO A 40 -11.31 1.61 12.33
C PRO A 40 -12.30 2.48 11.55
N ASP A 41 -11.98 3.77 11.36
CA ASP A 41 -12.79 4.71 10.59
C ASP A 41 -12.56 4.59 9.07
N ASN A 42 -11.52 3.84 8.66
CA ASN A 42 -11.10 3.68 7.26
C ASN A 42 -10.97 2.19 6.89
N PRO A 43 -12.07 1.41 6.95
CA PRO A 43 -12.03 -0.05 6.72
C PRO A 43 -11.61 -0.45 5.30
N HIS A 44 -11.58 0.51 4.37
CA HIS A 44 -11.12 0.33 3.00
C HIS A 44 -9.58 0.33 2.88
N TRP A 45 -8.84 0.87 3.86
CA TRP A 45 -7.37 0.79 3.88
C TRP A 45 -6.92 -0.63 4.17
N LYS A 46 -6.26 -1.26 3.20
CA LYS A 46 -5.74 -2.62 3.34
C LYS A 46 -4.30 -2.65 3.83
N LEU A 47 -3.51 -1.62 3.54
CA LEU A 47 -2.12 -1.52 3.96
C LEU A 47 -1.74 -0.05 4.19
N ILE A 48 -0.99 0.22 5.26
CA ILE A 48 -0.34 1.51 5.52
C ILE A 48 1.10 1.26 5.95
N ASP A 49 2.02 2.08 5.45
CA ASP A 49 3.46 1.99 5.75
C ASP A 49 4.15 3.32 5.46
N ALA A 50 5.27 3.57 6.15
CA ALA A 50 6.04 4.81 6.00
C ALA A 50 7.46 4.57 5.47
N HIS A 51 7.88 3.37 5.08
CA HIS A 51 9.18 3.21 4.44
C HIS A 51 9.24 3.94 3.10
N ARG A 52 10.45 4.12 2.59
CA ARG A 52 10.69 4.57 1.22
C ARG A 52 10.80 3.38 0.30
N GLY A 53 10.49 3.56 -0.97
CA GLY A 53 10.41 2.45 -1.89
C GLY A 53 9.54 2.70 -3.10
N TYR A 54 9.00 1.63 -3.66
CA TYR A 54 8.24 1.63 -4.90
C TYR A 54 7.31 0.41 -4.96
N HIS A 55 6.37 0.43 -5.90
CA HIS A 55 5.57 -0.74 -6.24
C HIS A 55 6.12 -1.40 -7.51
N LEU A 56 6.08 -2.73 -7.55
CA LEU A 56 6.16 -3.48 -8.80
C LEU A 56 4.76 -4.04 -9.08
N PHE A 57 4.30 -3.88 -10.32
CA PHE A 57 3.01 -4.39 -10.76
C PHE A 57 3.23 -5.37 -11.91
N ASP A 58 2.69 -6.57 -11.74
CA ASP A 58 2.47 -7.52 -12.83
C ASP A 58 0.97 -7.48 -13.15
N ILE A 59 0.64 -7.08 -14.38
CA ILE A 59 -0.74 -6.84 -14.82
C ILE A 59 -1.02 -7.71 -16.03
N ASP A 60 -2.06 -8.52 -15.95
CA ASP A 60 -2.53 -9.35 -17.05
C ASP A 60 -4.07 -9.44 -17.07
N ARG A 61 -4.61 -10.38 -17.87
CA ARG A 61 -6.05 -10.58 -18.01
C ARG A 61 -6.71 -11.14 -16.74
N ASP A 62 -5.94 -11.84 -15.91
CA ASP A 62 -6.42 -12.54 -14.73
C ASP A 62 -6.40 -11.59 -13.52
N GLY A 63 -5.58 -10.53 -13.53
CA GLY A 63 -5.66 -9.47 -12.54
C GLY A 63 -4.42 -8.58 -12.43
N ILE A 64 -4.21 -8.03 -11.24
CA ILE A 64 -3.05 -7.22 -10.86
C ILE A 64 -2.39 -7.84 -9.63
N ASP A 65 -1.14 -8.28 -9.76
CA ASP A 65 -0.26 -8.58 -8.64
C ASP A 65 0.63 -7.37 -8.35
N ALA A 66 0.60 -6.88 -7.12
CA ALA A 66 1.45 -5.80 -6.68
C ALA A 66 2.39 -6.24 -5.56
N GLN A 67 3.66 -5.87 -5.67
CA GLN A 67 4.65 -6.05 -4.60
C GLN A 67 5.05 -4.67 -4.07
N VAL A 68 4.85 -4.46 -2.77
CA VAL A 68 5.30 -3.26 -2.07
C VAL A 68 6.77 -3.45 -1.71
N ARG A 69 7.66 -2.77 -2.43
CA ARG A 69 9.11 -2.90 -2.28
C ARG A 69 9.63 -1.74 -1.45
N VAL A 70 10.25 -2.04 -0.31
CA VAL A 70 10.73 -1.04 0.66
C VAL A 70 12.22 -1.20 0.94
N VAL A 71 12.86 -0.11 1.37
CA VAL A 71 14.23 -0.10 1.87
C VAL A 71 14.27 0.36 3.33
N ASP A 72 15.26 -0.11 4.09
CA ASP A 72 15.50 0.26 5.48
C ASP A 72 16.06 1.68 5.63
N THR A 73 16.86 2.14 4.65
CA THR A 73 17.38 3.50 4.59
C THR A 73 17.55 3.99 3.16
N VAL A 74 17.27 5.28 2.95
CA VAL A 74 17.62 5.99 1.70
C VAL A 74 18.83 6.90 1.87
N ARG A 75 19.42 6.93 3.07
CA ARG A 75 20.57 7.78 3.39
C ARG A 75 21.90 7.15 2.97
N ARG A 76 21.90 5.88 2.55
CA ARG A 76 23.09 5.13 2.12
C ARG A 76 22.77 4.35 0.85
N PRO A 77 23.68 4.29 -0.13
CA PRO A 77 23.43 3.61 -1.41
C PRO A 77 23.54 2.08 -1.35
N THR A 78 23.64 1.51 -0.15
CA THR A 78 23.85 0.07 0.07
C THR A 78 22.59 -0.67 0.54
N ALA A 79 21.48 0.04 0.75
CA ALA A 79 20.23 -0.55 1.18
C ALA A 79 19.67 -1.48 0.09
N ALA A 80 19.37 -2.72 0.48
CA ALA A 80 18.75 -3.69 -0.42
C ALA A 80 17.21 -3.65 -0.26
N PRO A 81 16.44 -3.62 -1.35
CA PRO A 81 14.99 -3.62 -1.25
C PRO A 81 14.46 -4.98 -0.78
N SER A 82 13.44 -4.96 0.07
CA SER A 82 12.68 -6.11 0.54
C SER A 82 11.20 -5.98 0.15
N THR A 83 10.45 -7.09 0.13
CA THR A 83 8.99 -7.04 -0.07
C THR A 83 8.33 -6.90 1.30
N LEU A 84 7.66 -5.78 1.53
CA LEU A 84 6.86 -5.56 2.74
C LEU A 84 5.55 -6.35 2.68
N ALA A 85 4.86 -6.27 1.55
CA ALA A 85 3.57 -6.89 1.34
C ALA A 85 3.37 -7.27 -0.13
N ARG A 86 2.50 -8.25 -0.35
CA ARG A 86 1.94 -8.57 -1.66
C ARG A 86 0.44 -8.28 -1.64
N LEU A 87 -0.05 -7.75 -2.74
CA LEU A 87 -1.44 -7.35 -2.91
C LEU A 87 -1.96 -7.91 -4.23
N ARG A 88 -3.24 -8.27 -4.27
CA ARG A 88 -3.89 -8.81 -5.46
C ARG A 88 -5.22 -8.11 -5.71
N VAL A 89 -5.48 -7.80 -6.96
CA VAL A 89 -6.81 -7.51 -7.51
C VAL A 89 -7.12 -8.60 -8.53
N GLU A 90 -8.26 -9.28 -8.40
CA GLU A 90 -8.68 -10.30 -9.37
C GLU A 90 -9.55 -9.69 -10.46
N SER A 91 -9.41 -10.21 -11.68
CA SER A 91 -10.29 -9.86 -12.77
C SER A 91 -11.73 -10.28 -12.44
N GLY A 92 -12.66 -9.32 -12.51
CA GLY A 92 -14.07 -9.54 -12.17
C GLY A 92 -14.43 -9.41 -10.69
N GLU A 93 -13.45 -9.24 -9.79
CA GLU A 93 -13.68 -8.98 -8.36
C GLU A 93 -13.05 -7.63 -7.97
N PRO A 94 -13.81 -6.53 -8.01
CA PRO A 94 -13.28 -5.22 -7.63
C PRO A 94 -12.79 -5.18 -6.18
N GLY A 95 -11.64 -4.54 -5.98
CA GLY A 95 -11.02 -4.37 -4.67
C GLY A 95 -9.68 -5.09 -4.57
N VAL A 96 -8.93 -4.73 -3.53
CA VAL A 96 -7.58 -5.27 -3.27
C VAL A 96 -7.57 -6.04 -1.97
N ARG A 97 -6.78 -7.11 -1.93
CA ARG A 97 -6.49 -7.88 -0.70
C ARG A 97 -5.00 -8.11 -0.54
N LEU A 98 -4.57 -8.33 0.70
CA LEU A 98 -3.25 -8.92 0.95
C LEU A 98 -3.23 -10.38 0.52
N VAL A 99 -2.04 -10.83 0.12
CA VAL A 99 -1.74 -12.23 -0.24
C VAL A 99 -0.81 -12.84 0.79
#